data_AF-A0A2V6U7F1-F1
#
_entry.id   AF-A0A2V6U7F1-F1
#
_cell.length_a   1.000
_cell.length_b   1.000
_cell.length_c   1.000
_cell.angle_alpha   90.00
_cell.angle_beta   90.00
_cell.angle_gamma   90.00
#
_symmetry.space_group_name_H-M   'P 1'
#
loop_
_entity.id
_entity.type
_entity.pdbx_description
1 polymer ?
#
loop_
_entity_poly.entity_id
_entity_poly.type
_entity_poly.pdbx_seq_one_letter_code
_entity_poly.pdbx_strand_id
1 'polypeptide(L)' 'FSPDALTGMEASLRFGGPETLETKIFGRLSAWQNWIFQRPNAVGPKGALQVYGTGERSDFDRRRV' A
#
# COMPACT_ATOMS: atom_id res chain seq x y z
N PHE A 1 -0.75 -22.67 3.94
CA PHE A 1 0.16 -21.59 3.49
C PHE A 1 -0.51 -20.24 3.70
N SER A 2 0.25 -19.17 3.92
CA SER A 2 -0.33 -17.81 4.06
C SER A 2 -0.67 -17.26 2.66
N PRO A 3 -1.90 -16.78 2.42
CA PRO A 3 -2.30 -16.23 1.12
C PRO A 3 -1.46 -14.99 0.75
N ASP A 4 -1.16 -14.11 1.71
CA ASP A 4 -0.35 -12.90 1.45
C ASP A 4 1.06 -13.26 0.99
N ALA A 5 1.65 -14.30 1.59
CA ALA A 5 2.96 -14.80 1.21
C ALA A 5 2.97 -15.40 -0.20
N LEU A 6 1.90 -16.15 -0.57
CA LEU A 6 1.77 -16.71 -1.90
C LEU A 6 1.57 -15.62 -2.97
N THR A 7 0.78 -14.58 -2.69
CA THR A 7 0.60 -13.45 -3.61
C THR A 7 1.90 -12.71 -3.87
N GLY A 8 2.69 -12.44 -2.82
CA GLY A 8 4.01 -11.80 -2.97
C GLY A 8 4.96 -12.66 -3.79
N MET A 9 5.02 -13.96 -3.50
CA MET A 9 5.86 -14.92 -4.23
C MET A 9 5.48 -15.01 -5.71
N GLU A 10 4.18 -15.13 -6.03
CA GLU A 10 3.71 -15.19 -7.42
C GLU A 10 4.05 -13.91 -8.18
N ALA A 11 3.88 -12.74 -7.57
CA ALA A 11 4.24 -11.46 -8.19
C ALA A 11 5.74 -11.41 -8.54
N SER A 12 6.61 -11.85 -7.62
CA SER A 12 8.07 -11.86 -7.85
C SER A 12 8.50 -12.89 -8.87
N LEU A 13 7.95 -14.10 -8.84
CA LEU A 13 8.38 -15.18 -9.75
C LEU A 13 7.83 -15.01 -11.16
N ARG A 14 6.60 -14.48 -11.32
CA ARG A 14 6.00 -14.26 -12.65
C ARG A 14 6.60 -13.03 -13.36
N PHE A 15 7.05 -12.03 -12.60
CA PHE A 15 7.56 -10.76 -13.13
C PHE A 15 8.98 -10.43 -12.62
N GLY A 16 9.86 -11.42 -12.53
CA GLY A 16 11.25 -11.24 -12.07
C GLY A 16 12.23 -10.69 -13.12
N GLY A 17 11.75 -10.37 -14.33
CA GLY A 17 12.55 -9.96 -15.48
C GLY A 17 12.50 -8.45 -15.77
N PRO A 18 12.71 -8.03 -17.04
CA PRO A 18 12.68 -6.62 -17.43
C PRO A 18 11.39 -5.90 -17.05
N GLU A 19 11.49 -4.66 -16.57
CA GLU A 19 10.33 -3.84 -16.21
C GLU A 19 9.84 -2.97 -17.38
N THR A 20 8.54 -3.09 -17.71
CA THR A 20 7.78 -2.12 -18.51
C THR A 20 7.07 -1.09 -17.62
N LEU A 21 6.46 -0.05 -18.22
CA LEU A 21 5.62 0.91 -17.49
C LEU A 21 4.53 0.20 -16.69
N GLU A 22 3.84 -0.77 -17.30
CA GLU A 22 2.74 -1.52 -16.70
C GLU A 22 3.24 -2.36 -15.51
N THR A 23 4.38 -3.05 -15.66
CA THR A 23 4.96 -3.83 -14.55
C THR A 23 5.41 -2.93 -13.38
N LYS A 24 5.84 -1.69 -13.65
CA LYS A 24 6.15 -0.70 -12.59
C LYS A 24 4.90 -0.21 -11.88
N ILE A 25 3.78 -0.06 -12.59
CA ILE A 25 2.48 0.26 -12.00
C ILE A 25 2.04 -0.87 -11.07
N PHE A 26 1.95 -2.11 -11.58
CA PHE A 26 1.43 -3.24 -10.78
C PHE A 26 2.41 -3.77 -9.74
N GLY A 27 3.71 -3.62 -9.96
CA GLY A 27 4.75 -3.97 -9.00
C GLY A 27 4.98 -2.81 -8.04
N ARG A 28 5.88 -1.90 -8.41
CA ARG A 28 6.39 -0.85 -7.52
C ARG A 28 5.29 0.06 -6.96
N LEU A 29 4.45 0.66 -7.82
CA LEU A 29 3.45 1.62 -7.38
C LEU A 29 2.35 0.93 -6.54
N SER A 30 1.77 -0.15 -7.06
CA SER A 30 0.69 -0.86 -6.37
C SER A 30 1.15 -1.54 -5.07
N ALA A 31 2.36 -2.11 -5.00
CA ALA A 31 2.87 -2.70 -3.76
C ALA A 31 3.05 -1.64 -2.66
N TRP A 32 3.62 -0.47 -2.99
CA TRP A 32 3.72 0.64 -2.04
C TRP A 32 2.35 1.17 -1.64
N GLN A 33 1.41 1.26 -2.58
CA GLN A 33 0.04 1.67 -2.26
C GLN A 33 -0.66 0.66 -1.34
N ASN A 34 -0.51 -0.64 -1.59
CA ASN A 34 -1.07 -1.69 -0.74
C ASN A 34 -0.53 -1.60 0.69
N TRP A 35 0.76 -1.28 0.86
CA TRP A 35 1.35 -1.05 2.17
C TRP A 35 0.77 0.20 2.87
N ILE A 36 0.53 1.29 2.13
CA ILE A 36 -0.13 2.49 2.68
C ILE A 36 -1.56 2.17 3.12
N PHE A 37 -2.32 1.42 2.31
CA PHE A 37 -3.72 1.09 2.59
C PHE A 37 -3.94 0.19 3.80
N GLN A 38 -2.93 -0.53 4.26
CA GLN A 38 -3.02 -1.35 5.47
C GLN A 38 -2.68 -0.56 6.74
N ARG A 39 -2.32 0.72 6.66
CA ARG A 39 -1.82 1.51 7.79
C ARG A 39 -2.84 2.50 8.38
N PRO A 40 -2.80 2.73 9.70
CA PRO A 40 -3.78 3.57 10.39
C PRO A 40 -3.77 5.04 9.92
N ASN A 41 -2.62 5.55 9.46
CA ASN A 41 -2.53 6.90 8.91
C ASN A 41 -3.47 7.10 7.70
N ALA A 42 -3.70 6.05 6.88
CA ALA A 42 -4.61 6.14 5.74
C ALA A 42 -6.05 5.78 6.12
N VAL A 43 -6.25 4.58 6.69
CA VAL A 43 -7.58 3.95 6.84
C VAL A 43 -8.11 3.91 8.29
N GLY A 44 -7.33 4.37 9.27
CA GLY A 44 -7.72 4.33 10.68
C GLY A 44 -8.85 5.32 11.02
N PRO A 45 -9.44 5.25 12.23
CA PRO A 45 -10.58 6.08 12.61
C PRO A 45 -10.33 7.60 12.52
N LYS A 46 -9.09 8.05 12.79
CA LYS A 46 -8.63 9.43 12.57
C LYS A 46 -7.63 9.54 11.41
N GLY A 47 -7.64 8.56 10.52
CA GLY A 47 -6.80 8.50 9.33
C GLY A 47 -7.31 9.44 8.24
N ALA A 48 -6.45 9.73 7.27
CA ALA A 48 -6.71 10.72 6.22
C ALA A 48 -8.02 10.47 5.44
N LEU A 49 -8.34 9.21 5.15
CA LEU A 49 -9.54 8.88 4.36
C LEU A 49 -10.83 9.08 5.16
N GLN A 50 -10.82 8.77 6.46
CA GLN A 50 -12.02 8.85 7.30
C GLN A 50 -12.40 10.29 7.67
N VAL A 51 -11.40 11.15 7.89
CA VAL A 51 -11.65 12.56 8.25
C VAL A 51 -11.92 13.45 7.03
N TYR A 52 -11.76 12.94 5.82
CA TYR A 52 -12.01 13.71 4.60
C TYR A 52 -13.45 14.24 4.55
N GLY A 53 -13.60 15.55 4.37
CA GLY A 53 -14.92 16.21 4.32
C GLY A 53 -15.56 16.52 5.69
N THR A 54 -14.98 16.06 6.80
CA THR A 54 -15.51 16.31 8.15
C THR A 54 -15.08 17.66 8.74
N GLY A 55 -14.01 18.26 8.20
CA GLY A 55 -13.35 19.45 8.77
C GLY A 55 -12.37 19.15 9.91
N GLU A 56 -12.27 17.89 10.35
CA GLU A 56 -11.30 17.45 11.34
C GLU A 56 -9.90 17.23 10.74
N ARG A 57 -8.87 17.37 11.59
CA ARG A 57 -7.48 17.11 11.20
C ARG A 57 -7.12 15.66 11.48
N SER A 58 -6.52 14.99 10.49
CA SER A 58 -6.01 13.62 10.64
C SER A 58 -4.87 13.54 11.66
N ASP A 59 -4.83 12.43 12.40
CA ASP A 59 -3.74 12.10 13.31
C ASP A 59 -2.76 11.14 12.65
N PHE A 60 -1.51 11.57 12.52
CA PHE A 60 -0.48 10.83 11.79
C PHE A 60 0.67 10.46 12.72
N ASP A 61 1.05 9.18 12.71
CA ASP A 61 2.37 8.77 13.20
C ASP A 61 3.44 9.31 12.25
N ARG A 62 4.32 10.18 12.78
CA ARG A 62 5.38 10.87 12.03
C ARG A 62 6.69 10.08 11.93
N ARG A 63 6.75 8.88 12.53
CA ARG A 63 7.94 8.02 12.44
C ARG A 63 8.05 7.44 11.04
N ARG A 64 9.27 7.48 10.49
CA ARG A 64 9.61 6.81 9.23
C ARG A 64 9.82 5.31 9.46
N VAL A 65 9.71 4.55 8.37
CA VAL A 65 9.86 3.08 8.30
C VAL A 65 10.89 2.77 7.25
#